data_AF-A0A1Q9MTS9-F1
#
_entry.id   AF-A0A1Q9MTS9-F1
#
_cell.length_a   1.000
_cell.length_b   1.000
_cell.length_c   1.000
_cell.angle_alpha   90.00
_cell.angle_beta   90.00
_cell.angle_gamma   90.00
#
_symmetry.space_group_name_H-M   'P 1'
#
loop_
_entity.id
_entity.type
_entity.pdbx_description
1 polymer ?
#
loop_
_entity_poly.entity_id
_entity_poly.type
_entity_poly.pdbx_seq_one_letter_code
_entity_poly.pdbx_strand_id
1 'polypeptide(L)'
;MIFQGAEVWLLIVGLIVGTIVLFLALYVAEMYIISKTTAHDRKLATLLCAFLGVFLVPILAGAIGLLFGIIGGAIASVQNLIPAITPQNYLMQLVPIFAYLIFWIICKYIISTTWEKSGLVALVGLIILYLIYTLFPMIPQTLDFITVV
;
A
#
# COMPACT_ATOMS: atom_id res chain seq x y z
N MET A 1 -8.44 -16.05 7.52
CA MET A 1 -9.86 -15.80 7.24
C MET A 1 -10.01 -14.62 6.27
N ILE A 2 -9.38 -14.69 5.08
CA ILE A 2 -9.26 -13.57 4.10
C ILE A 2 -10.59 -13.19 3.41
N PHE A 3 -11.71 -13.85 3.78
CA PHE A 3 -13.02 -13.69 3.13
C PHE A 3 -14.20 -13.73 4.13
N GLN A 4 -13.95 -13.49 5.41
CA GLN A 4 -15.02 -13.51 6.42
C GLN A 4 -15.39 -12.08 6.82
N GLY A 5 -16.51 -11.57 6.29
CA GLY A 5 -17.13 -10.32 6.76
C GLY A 5 -17.52 -9.34 5.65
N ALA A 6 -16.86 -9.40 4.49
CA ALA A 6 -17.28 -8.68 3.30
C ALA A 6 -18.05 -9.62 2.37
N GLU A 7 -19.14 -9.11 1.78
CA GLU A 7 -19.71 -9.67 0.56
C GLU A 7 -18.55 -9.89 -0.44
N VAL A 8 -18.07 -11.12 -0.60
CA VAL A 8 -16.82 -11.44 -1.31
C VAL A 8 -16.81 -10.84 -2.72
N TRP A 9 -17.99 -10.69 -3.33
CA TRP A 9 -18.16 -10.03 -4.61
C TRP A 9 -17.77 -8.53 -4.58
N LEU A 10 -18.06 -7.79 -3.50
CA LEU A 10 -17.65 -6.39 -3.35
C LEU A 10 -16.13 -6.25 -3.27
N LEU A 11 -15.44 -7.19 -2.60
CA LEU A 11 -13.98 -7.23 -2.59
C LEU A 11 -13.44 -7.46 -4.00
N ILE A 12 -13.99 -8.43 -4.74
CA ILE A 12 -13.56 -8.74 -6.10
C ILE A 12 -13.78 -7.52 -7.01
N VAL A 13 -14.95 -6.90 -6.95
CA VAL A 13 -15.25 -5.69 -7.72
C VAL A 13 -14.30 -4.55 -7.33
N GLY A 14 -14.06 -4.34 -6.03
CA GLY A 14 -13.11 -3.35 -5.53
C GLY A 14 -11.68 -3.60 -6.02
N LEU A 15 -11.22 -4.85 -6.03
CA LEU A 15 -9.91 -5.23 -6.55
C LEU A 15 -9.81 -4.95 -8.05
N ILE A 16 -10.83 -5.31 -8.84
CA ILE A 16 -10.86 -5.06 -10.29
C ILE A 16 -10.87 -3.55 -10.57
N VAL A 17 -11.81 -2.82 -9.98
CA VAL A 17 -11.95 -1.38 -10.20
C VAL A 17 -10.71 -0.63 -9.70
N GLY A 18 -10.24 -0.94 -8.50
CA GLY A 18 -9.03 -0.35 -7.94
C GLY A 18 -7.81 -0.63 -8.81
N THR A 19 -7.66 -1.85 -9.31
CA THR A 19 -6.56 -2.21 -10.22
C THR A 19 -6.63 -1.41 -11.51
N ILE A 20 -7.81 -1.26 -12.11
CA ILE A 20 -7.99 -0.47 -13.34
C ILE A 20 -7.65 1.00 -13.09
N VAL A 21 -8.16 1.58 -12.01
CA VAL A 21 -7.92 3.00 -11.68
C VAL A 21 -6.43 3.24 -11.40
N LEU A 22 -5.79 2.38 -10.61
CA LEU A 22 -4.37 2.49 -10.32
C LEU A 22 -3.52 2.25 -11.58
N PHE A 23 -3.91 1.29 -12.43
CA PHE A 23 -3.24 1.04 -13.71
C PHE A 23 -3.26 2.28 -14.60
N LEU A 24 -4.42 2.91 -14.77
CA LEU A 24 -4.54 4.12 -15.58
C LEU A 24 -3.67 5.26 -15.02
N ALA A 25 -3.67 5.44 -13.70
CA ALA A 25 -2.84 6.44 -13.05
C ALA A 25 -1.34 6.17 -13.23
N LEU A 26 -0.90 4.93 -13.02
CA LEU A 26 0.51 4.54 -13.21
C LEU A 26 0.92 4.66 -14.68
N TYR A 27 0.06 4.25 -15.61
CA TYR A 27 0.33 4.36 -17.05
C TYR A 27 0.51 5.82 -17.47
N VAL A 28 -0.36 6.71 -16.99
CA VAL A 28 -0.23 8.15 -17.21
C VAL A 28 1.05 8.68 -16.55
N ALA A 29 1.34 8.28 -15.31
CA ALA A 29 2.56 8.69 -14.62
C ALA A 29 3.82 8.26 -15.38
N GLU A 30 3.88 7.02 -15.86
CA GLU A 30 4.99 6.51 -16.68
C GLU A 30 5.13 7.30 -18.00
N MET A 31 4.00 7.62 -18.64
CA MET A 31 3.98 8.40 -19.89
C MET A 31 4.60 9.79 -19.72
N TYR A 32 4.37 10.45 -18.58
CA TYR A 32 4.88 11.79 -18.30
C TYR A 32 6.27 11.82 -17.64
N ILE A 33 6.59 10.85 -16.79
CA ILE A 33 7.86 10.81 -16.02
C ILE A 33 8.97 10.08 -16.79
N ILE A 34 8.62 9.03 -17.55
CA ILE A 34 9.58 8.21 -18.27
C ILE A 34 9.55 8.54 -19.76
N SER A 35 8.52 8.07 -20.47
CA SER A 35 8.24 8.37 -21.88
C SER A 35 6.96 7.65 -22.35
N LYS A 36 6.37 8.13 -23.45
CA LYS A 36 5.19 7.50 -24.08
C LYS A 36 5.47 6.10 -24.62
N THR A 37 6.64 5.88 -25.22
CA THR A 37 7.01 4.58 -25.80
C THR A 37 7.19 3.54 -24.71
N THR A 38 7.91 3.89 -23.63
CA THR A 38 8.10 2.99 -22.50
C THR A 38 6.79 2.59 -21.83
N ALA A 39 5.88 3.55 -21.62
CA ALA A 39 4.57 3.27 -21.03
C ALA A 39 3.77 2.28 -21.91
N HIS A 40 3.81 2.45 -23.23
CA HIS A 40 3.11 1.56 -24.15
C HIS A 40 3.70 0.14 -24.16
N ASP A 41 5.03 0.04 -24.24
CA ASP A 41 5.75 -1.25 -24.26
C ASP A 41 5.56 -2.03 -22.96
N ARG A 42 5.37 -1.33 -21.83
CA ARG A 42 5.28 -1.92 -20.49
C ARG A 42 3.88 -1.96 -19.91
N LYS A 43 2.85 -1.66 -20.70
CA LYS A 43 1.42 -1.74 -20.31
C LYS A 43 1.09 -2.94 -19.41
N LEU A 44 1.55 -4.14 -19.77
CA LEU A 44 1.24 -5.36 -19.01
C LEU A 44 1.95 -5.36 -17.64
N ALA A 45 3.20 -4.91 -17.59
CA ALA A 45 3.96 -4.78 -16.36
C ALA A 45 3.32 -3.71 -15.45
N THR A 46 2.89 -2.57 -16.00
CA THR A 46 2.16 -1.54 -15.24
C THR A 46 0.84 -2.06 -14.69
N LEU A 47 0.10 -2.86 -15.45
CA LEU A 47 -1.14 -3.51 -14.98
C LEU A 47 -0.86 -4.48 -13.83
N LEU A 48 0.17 -5.30 -13.96
CA LEU A 48 0.61 -6.20 -12.89
C LEU A 48 1.06 -5.44 -11.65
N CYS A 49 1.79 -4.33 -11.83
CA CYS A 49 2.21 -3.44 -10.76
C CYS A 49 1.01 -2.84 -10.03
N ALA A 50 -0.02 -2.42 -10.77
CA ALA A 50 -1.27 -1.92 -10.19
C ALA A 50 -1.99 -3.00 -9.39
N PHE A 51 -2.13 -4.21 -9.94
CA PHE A 51 -2.77 -5.31 -9.23
C PHE A 51 -2.04 -5.64 -7.92
N LEU A 52 -0.71 -5.77 -7.97
CA LEU A 52 0.11 -5.99 -6.78
C LEU A 52 0.04 -4.80 -5.82
N GLY A 53 -0.05 -3.57 -6.32
CA GLY A 53 -0.30 -2.38 -5.52
C GLY A 53 -1.59 -2.51 -4.71
N VAL A 54 -2.72 -2.79 -5.37
CA VAL A 54 -4.02 -2.88 -4.68
C VAL A 54 -4.10 -4.07 -3.75
N PHE A 55 -3.53 -5.21 -4.12
CA PHE A 55 -3.65 -6.47 -3.37
C PHE A 55 -2.58 -6.65 -2.28
N LEU A 56 -1.30 -6.41 -2.60
CA LEU A 56 -0.17 -6.76 -1.74
C LEU A 56 0.19 -5.66 -0.74
N VAL A 57 0.05 -4.38 -1.13
CA VAL A 57 0.36 -3.24 -0.23
C VAL A 57 -0.47 -3.25 1.06
N PRO A 58 -1.80 -3.48 1.07
CA PRO A 58 -2.58 -3.45 2.30
C PRO A 58 -2.23 -4.65 3.19
N ILE A 59 -1.98 -5.82 2.59
CA ILE A 59 -1.50 -7.03 3.28
C ILE A 59 -0.18 -6.74 4.03
N LEU A 60 0.81 -6.20 3.32
CA LEU A 60 2.12 -5.95 3.91
C LEU A 60 2.09 -4.79 4.91
N ALA A 61 1.29 -3.75 4.65
CA ALA A 61 1.08 -2.65 5.58
C ALA A 61 0.43 -3.14 6.89
N GLY A 62 -0.55 -4.03 6.82
CA GLY A 62 -1.15 -4.67 7.99
C GLY A 62 -0.15 -5.51 8.77
N ALA A 63 0.66 -6.32 8.09
CA ALA A 63 1.72 -7.10 8.74
C ALA A 63 2.76 -6.22 9.47
N ILE A 64 3.16 -5.11 8.86
CA ILE A 64 4.06 -4.12 9.50
C ILE A 64 3.36 -3.44 10.67
N GLY A 65 2.08 -3.09 10.52
CA GLY A 65 1.26 -2.52 11.59
C GLY A 65 1.19 -3.44 12.81
N LEU A 66 1.05 -4.76 12.63
CA LEU A 66 1.11 -5.73 13.72
C LEU A 66 2.47 -5.70 14.42
N LEU A 67 3.55 -5.79 13.66
CA LEU A 67 4.91 -5.79 14.21
C LEU A 67 5.19 -4.50 14.99
N PHE A 68 4.81 -3.35 14.45
CA PHE A 68 4.98 -2.05 15.09
C PHE A 68 4.03 -1.86 16.29
N GLY A 69 2.83 -2.45 16.24
CA GLY A 69 1.91 -2.55 17.36
C GLY A 69 2.54 -3.28 18.54
N ILE A 70 3.10 -4.47 18.30
CA ILE A 70 3.74 -5.32 19.32
C ILE A 70 4.98 -4.62 19.90
N ILE A 71 5.91 -4.20 19.03
CA ILE A 71 7.17 -3.57 19.46
C ILE A 71 6.87 -2.25 20.18
N GLY A 72 6.02 -1.41 19.61
CA GLY A 72 5.70 -0.11 20.19
C GLY A 72 4.85 -0.22 21.46
N GLY A 73 4.02 -1.26 21.59
CA GLY A 73 3.33 -1.60 22.83
C GLY A 73 4.31 -2.00 23.95
N ALA A 74 5.35 -2.78 23.61
CA ALA A 74 6.42 -3.13 24.56
C ALA A 74 7.25 -1.91 24.96
N ILE A 75 7.48 -0.95 24.06
CA ILE A 75 8.15 0.31 24.40
C ILE A 75 7.26 1.17 25.29
N ALA A 76 5.96 1.26 24.97
CA ALA A 76 4.99 2.02 25.75
C ALA A 76 4.83 1.46 27.18
N SER A 77 4.93 0.15 27.38
CA SER A 77 4.90 -0.43 28.73
C SER A 77 6.12 -0.05 29.58
N VAL A 78 7.28 0.17 28.96
CA VAL A 78 8.46 0.74 29.64
C VAL A 78 8.26 2.23 29.95
N GLN A 79 7.65 3.00 29.05
CA GLN A 79 7.33 4.42 29.28
C GLN A 79 6.36 4.62 30.44
N ASN A 80 5.44 3.69 30.67
CA ASN A 80 4.54 3.70 31.83
C ASN A 80 5.27 3.67 33.19
N LEU A 81 6.54 3.26 33.22
CA LEU A 81 7.36 3.31 34.44
C LEU A 81 7.86 4.74 34.75
N ILE A 82 7.63 5.70 33.85
CA ILE A 82 8.05 7.10 33.99
C ILE A 82 6.81 7.95 34.34
N PRO A 83 6.66 8.45 35.58
CA PRO A 83 5.43 9.10 36.06
C PRO A 83 4.99 10.37 35.32
N ALA A 84 5.88 10.97 34.52
CA ALA A 84 5.65 12.24 33.84
C ALA A 84 5.35 12.09 32.33
N ILE A 85 5.25 10.86 31.82
CA ILE A 85 5.11 10.60 30.37
C ILE A 85 3.82 9.83 30.11
N THR A 86 3.03 10.30 29.14
CA THR A 86 1.94 9.53 28.54
C THR A 86 2.53 8.59 27.50
N PRO A 87 2.44 7.26 27.67
CA PRO A 87 2.99 6.33 26.70
C PRO A 87 2.32 6.47 25.34
N GLN A 88 3.12 6.47 24.28
CA GLN A 88 2.61 6.52 22.91
C GLN A 88 3.40 5.59 22.00
N ASN A 89 2.67 4.83 21.18
CA ASN A 89 3.26 4.01 20.13
C ASN A 89 3.43 4.84 18.84
N TYR A 90 4.52 5.60 18.76
CA TYR A 90 4.87 6.34 17.54
C TYR A 90 5.29 5.46 16.36
N LEU A 91 5.66 4.19 16.58
CA LEU A 91 6.05 3.29 15.49
C LEU A 91 4.89 3.05 14.53
N MET A 92 3.64 3.04 15.02
CA MET A 92 2.46 2.93 14.16
C MET A 92 2.36 4.04 13.11
N GLN A 93 2.92 5.22 13.37
CA GLN A 93 2.93 6.33 12.41
C GLN A 93 3.87 6.09 11.22
N LEU A 94 4.77 5.10 11.32
CA LEU A 94 5.71 4.76 10.25
C LEU A 94 5.12 3.77 9.24
N VAL A 95 3.98 3.12 9.53
CA VAL A 95 3.36 2.14 8.62
C VAL A 95 3.15 2.68 7.20
N PRO A 96 2.62 3.91 6.98
CA PRO A 96 2.46 4.46 5.64
C PRO A 96 3.79 4.66 4.90
N ILE A 97 4.87 4.97 5.63
CA ILE A 97 6.21 5.15 5.06
C ILE A 97 6.72 3.79 4.54
N PHE A 98 6.57 2.73 5.32
CA PHE A 98 6.96 1.39 4.87
C PHE A 98 6.08 0.88 3.73
N ALA A 99 4.78 1.19 3.74
CA ALA A 99 3.89 0.88 2.61
C ALA A 99 4.36 1.56 1.31
N TYR A 100 4.79 2.83 1.40
CA TYR A 100 5.44 3.52 0.28
C TYR A 100 6.73 2.83 -0.17
N LEU A 101 7.64 2.51 0.76
CA LEU A 101 8.92 1.88 0.42
C LEU A 101 8.73 0.53 -0.30
N ILE A 102 7.77 -0.27 0.17
CA ILE A 102 7.40 -1.54 -0.46
C ILE A 102 6.85 -1.29 -1.86
N PHE A 103 5.90 -0.36 -2.00
CA PHE A 103 5.31 -0.06 -3.30
C PHE A 103 6.34 0.51 -4.28
N TRP A 104 7.29 1.31 -3.80
CA TRP A 104 8.41 1.79 -4.59
C TRP A 104 9.30 0.65 -5.08
N ILE A 105 9.62 -0.32 -4.23
CA ILE A 105 10.36 -1.53 -4.62
C ILE A 105 9.61 -2.30 -5.70
N ILE A 106 8.30 -2.49 -5.54
CA ILE A 106 7.44 -3.16 -6.55
C ILE A 106 7.52 -2.42 -7.88
N CYS A 107 7.28 -1.10 -7.88
CA CYS A 107 7.38 -0.26 -9.07
C CYS A 107 8.77 -0.33 -9.72
N LYS A 108 9.86 -0.27 -8.93
CA LYS A 108 11.23 -0.33 -9.44
C LYS A 108 11.50 -1.61 -10.22
N TYR A 109 11.15 -2.76 -9.66
CA TYR A 109 11.46 -4.05 -10.26
C TYR A 109 10.51 -4.43 -11.39
N ILE A 110 9.24 -4.04 -11.31
CA ILE A 110 8.25 -4.36 -12.35
C ILE A 110 8.35 -3.40 -13.53
N ILE A 111 8.41 -2.10 -13.27
CA ILE A 111 8.48 -1.07 -14.32
C ILE A 111 9.90 -0.97 -14.87
N SER A 112 10.93 -1.50 -14.20
CA SER A 112 12.31 -1.59 -14.68
C SER A 112 12.88 -0.24 -15.17
N THR A 113 12.78 0.78 -14.34
CA THR A 113 13.30 2.14 -14.59
C THR A 113 14.34 2.54 -13.54
N THR A 114 14.90 3.76 -13.57
CA THR A 114 15.83 4.23 -12.53
C THR A 114 15.11 4.38 -11.18
N TRP A 115 15.87 4.32 -10.07
CA TRP A 115 15.30 4.46 -8.72
C TRP A 115 14.55 5.79 -8.55
N GLU A 116 15.09 6.88 -9.10
CA GLU A 116 14.47 8.22 -9.06
C GLU A 116 13.11 8.25 -9.76
N LYS A 117 13.05 7.76 -11.01
CA LYS A 117 11.80 7.75 -11.80
C LYS A 117 10.76 6.82 -11.20
N SER A 118 11.19 5.64 -10.75
CA SER A 118 10.29 4.69 -10.07
C SER A 118 9.77 5.24 -8.75
N GLY A 119 10.54 6.04 -8.03
CA GLY A 119 10.11 6.70 -6.79
C GLY A 119 8.98 7.69 -7.06
N LEU A 120 9.12 8.53 -8.10
CA LEU A 120 8.07 9.47 -8.49
C LEU A 120 6.80 8.75 -8.96
N VAL A 121 6.94 7.71 -9.78
CA VAL A 121 5.79 6.90 -10.23
C VAL A 121 5.11 6.21 -9.05
N ALA A 122 5.87 5.64 -8.12
CA ALA A 122 5.34 5.01 -6.92
C ALA A 122 4.65 6.02 -6.00
N LEU A 123 5.16 7.25 -5.90
CA LEU A 123 4.53 8.30 -5.10
C LEU A 123 3.17 8.70 -5.68
N VAL A 124 3.07 8.87 -7.00
CA VAL A 124 1.78 9.09 -7.68
C VAL A 124 0.85 7.92 -7.45
N GLY A 125 1.34 6.69 -7.65
CA GLY A 125 0.53 5.50 -7.45
C GLY A 125 0.06 5.33 -6.00
N LEU A 126 0.89 5.68 -5.01
CA LEU A 126 0.51 5.61 -3.59
C LEU A 126 -0.60 6.60 -3.25
N ILE A 127 -0.54 7.84 -3.78
CA ILE A 127 -1.61 8.83 -3.59
C ILE A 127 -2.93 8.29 -4.13
N ILE A 128 -2.91 7.76 -5.35
CA ILE A 128 -4.10 7.17 -5.98
C ILE A 128 -4.57 5.93 -5.22
N LEU A 129 -3.65 5.10 -4.75
CA LEU A 129 -3.94 3.92 -3.94
C LEU A 129 -4.64 4.30 -2.63
N TYR A 130 -4.21 5.37 -1.97
CA TYR A 130 -4.87 5.89 -0.76
C TYR A 130 -6.28 6.42 -1.05
N LEU A 131 -6.48 7.10 -2.20
CA LEU A 131 -7.82 7.50 -2.64
C LEU A 131 -8.71 6.29 -2.93
N ILE A 132 -8.16 5.25 -3.59
CA ILE A 132 -8.87 3.98 -3.82
C ILE A 132 -9.27 3.35 -2.50
N TYR A 133 -8.39 3.30 -1.50
CA TYR A 133 -8.70 2.75 -0.18
C TYR A 133 -9.73 3.56 0.59
N THR A 134 -9.80 4.87 0.36
CA THR A 134 -10.84 5.72 0.95
C THR A 134 -12.20 5.47 0.30
N LEU A 135 -12.23 5.26 -1.02
CA LEU A 135 -13.46 4.97 -1.77
C LEU A 135 -13.93 3.52 -1.58
N PHE A 136 -12.98 2.60 -1.44
CA PHE A 136 -13.21 1.17 -1.29
C PHE A 136 -12.57 0.64 0.00
N PRO A 137 -13.05 1.04 1.19
CA PRO A 137 -12.45 0.68 2.48
C PRO A 137 -12.49 -0.84 2.74
N MET A 138 -13.37 -1.57 2.07
CA MET A 138 -13.41 -3.03 2.13
C MET A 138 -12.11 -3.69 1.65
N ILE A 139 -11.32 -3.06 0.77
CA ILE A 139 -10.05 -3.61 0.28
C ILE A 139 -9.05 -3.71 1.43
N PRO A 140 -8.64 -2.60 2.10
CA PRO A 140 -7.77 -2.71 3.25
C PRO A 140 -8.44 -3.48 4.37
N GLN A 141 -9.73 -3.28 4.70
CA GLN A 141 -10.35 -3.96 5.85
C GLN A 141 -10.40 -5.50 5.73
N THR A 142 -10.60 -6.02 4.51
CA THR A 142 -10.70 -7.48 4.27
C THR A 142 -9.33 -8.13 4.07
N LEU A 143 -8.36 -7.36 3.56
CA LEU A 143 -7.00 -7.84 3.31
C LEU A 143 -6.04 -7.54 4.47
N ASP A 144 -6.44 -6.67 5.39
CA ASP A 144 -5.73 -6.41 6.63
C ASP A 144 -5.88 -7.63 7.54
N PHE A 145 -4.74 -8.15 7.97
CA PHE A 145 -4.67 -9.26 8.91
C PHE A 145 -5.11 -8.85 10.33
N ILE A 146 -5.25 -7.55 10.60
CA ILE A 146 -5.45 -6.97 11.95
C ILE A 146 -6.91 -6.99 12.42
N THR A 147 -7.91 -7.00 11.55
CA THR A 147 -9.32 -6.82 12.00
C THR A 147 -9.91 -8.02 12.76
N VAL A 148 -9.15 -9.10 13.00
CA VAL A 148 -9.64 -10.36 13.61
C VAL A 148 -8.66 -10.94 14.64
N VAL A 149 -8.03 -10.10 15.47
CA VAL A 149 -7.46 -10.52 16.77
C VAL A 149 -7.98 -9.64 17.88
#